data_AF-A0A497H2A2-F1
#
_entry.id   AF-A0A497H2A2-F1
#
_cell.length_a   1.000
_cell.length_b   1.000
_cell.length_c   1.000
_cell.angle_alpha   90.00
_cell.angle_beta   90.00
_cell.angle_gamma   90.00
#
_symmetry.space_group_name_H-M   'P 1'
#
loop_
_entity.id
_entity.type
_entity.pdbx_description
1 polymer ?
#
loop_
_entity_poly.entity_id
_entity_poly.type
_entity_poly.pdbx_seq_one_letter_code
_entity_poly.pdbx_strand_id
1 'polypeptide(L)'
;MKIGAGIVSIMGVMLLISSAFAGIDAPFLGTGEGETEDSITLSIDFSEPKITYEKGYARITYTDDDMSYLSEEGAPLMPYKTEVLTFPLGTKITDVVVELKGQYTLTLSQKVAPAPAPLPANMQHVHREIWEGGIYQSTGRYPGEWATHTISIGREGDRQVVILSIQMYPVQYAPQENMLHCIGGATIRVSYEVNPSPLPATDAYDLVIIAPEKFSGALAPLITHKESYGIATKLVTLEEIYSGTYFSVQGRDDAEKVKYFIKDAIEEWGIEYVMLVGGRHGGIMEEKWWCPVRYSYLDDGSDEDHFLCDLYFSDIYKYEEGQPVFDDWDSNGNGVFGEWGWRGKDVIDMYPDVYVGRLPCRNTYEVGVMVEKIITYETTASGQSWSKKFVGVGGDTYPDQGDLSYYEGERATEAAFNYLDGFQAEFLWTSTGALTSADDIIQAINEGCGFLHFSGHGNPMS
;
A
#
# COMPACT_ATOMS: atom_id res chain seq x y z
N MET A 1 43.50 33.86 -24.33
CA MET A 1 43.30 34.50 -23.00
C MET A 1 42.24 35.61 -23.12
N LYS A 2 40.98 35.23 -23.01
CA LYS A 2 39.90 35.96 -22.34
C LYS A 2 38.71 35.00 -22.32
N ILE A 3 38.37 34.62 -21.09
CA ILE A 3 37.36 33.66 -20.69
C ILE A 3 36.01 34.37 -20.80
N GLY A 4 35.06 33.78 -21.51
CA GLY A 4 33.65 34.17 -21.49
C GLY A 4 32.88 33.09 -20.75
N ALA A 5 32.45 33.39 -19.53
CA ALA A 5 31.70 32.51 -18.66
C ALA A 5 30.34 32.17 -19.27
N GLY A 6 30.08 30.88 -19.48
CA GLY A 6 28.72 30.37 -19.71
C GLY A 6 27.96 30.44 -18.39
N ILE A 7 26.81 31.10 -18.42
CA ILE A 7 25.86 31.16 -17.30
C ILE A 7 25.30 29.74 -17.12
N VAL A 8 25.67 29.07 -16.04
CA VAL A 8 24.98 27.87 -15.56
C VAL A 8 23.67 28.34 -14.96
N SER A 9 22.57 28.08 -15.65
CA SER A 9 21.23 28.40 -15.15
C SER A 9 20.77 27.25 -14.25
N ILE A 10 21.10 27.30 -12.96
CA ILE A 10 20.51 26.43 -11.94
C ILE A 10 19.10 26.97 -11.70
N MET A 11 18.09 26.33 -12.29
CA MET A 11 16.70 26.68 -12.05
C MET A 11 16.16 25.80 -10.92
N GLY A 12 16.46 26.18 -9.68
CA GLY A 12 15.90 25.52 -8.49
C GLY A 12 14.47 25.97 -8.26
N VAL A 13 13.51 25.05 -8.33
CA VAL A 13 12.14 25.31 -7.89
C VAL A 13 12.09 25.13 -6.37
N MET A 14 11.78 26.21 -5.65
CA MET A 14 11.61 26.20 -4.20
C MET A 14 10.12 26.05 -3.89
N LEU A 15 9.69 24.86 -3.50
CA LEU A 15 8.32 24.59 -3.06
C LEU A 15 8.25 24.73 -1.53
N LEU A 16 7.42 25.65 -1.06
CA LEU A 16 6.98 25.76 0.33
C LEU A 16 5.57 25.17 0.38
N ILE A 17 5.37 24.03 1.05
CA ILE A 17 4.06 23.39 1.11
C ILE A 17 3.75 22.96 2.54
N SER A 18 2.54 23.30 2.99
CA SER A 18 1.91 22.82 4.22
C SER A 18 1.04 21.59 3.91
N SER A 19 1.07 20.65 4.85
CA SER A 19 0.50 19.30 4.86
C SER A 19 -0.91 19.12 4.29
N ALA A 20 -1.02 18.19 3.33
CA ALA A 20 -2.09 17.22 3.17
C ALA A 20 -1.58 16.12 2.21
N PHE A 21 -1.85 14.85 2.51
CA PHE A 21 -1.47 13.68 1.70
C PHE A 21 -1.93 13.80 0.23
N ALA A 22 -1.06 14.33 -0.61
CA ALA A 22 -1.07 14.27 -2.07
C ALA A 22 0.40 14.35 -2.49
N GLY A 23 0.88 13.44 -3.34
CA GLY A 23 2.26 13.44 -3.80
C GLY A 23 2.66 14.80 -4.38
N ILE A 24 3.90 15.22 -4.15
CA ILE A 24 4.42 16.44 -4.75
C ILE A 24 4.85 16.10 -6.18
N ASP A 25 4.03 16.48 -7.16
CA ASP A 25 4.41 16.43 -8.58
C ASP A 25 5.63 17.34 -8.82
N ALA A 26 6.75 16.73 -9.23
CA ALA A 26 7.89 17.48 -9.73
C ALA A 26 7.49 18.28 -11.00
N PRO A 27 7.75 19.60 -11.08
CA PRO A 27 7.34 20.40 -12.23
C PRO A 27 8.06 19.96 -13.51
N PHE A 28 7.26 19.71 -14.56
CA PHE A 28 7.74 19.39 -15.91
C PHE A 28 8.48 20.59 -16.54
N LEU A 29 9.77 20.45 -16.80
CA LEU A 29 10.56 21.40 -17.58
C LEU A 29 10.98 20.75 -18.90
N GLY A 30 10.59 21.38 -20.00
CA GLY A 30 10.77 20.88 -21.36
C GLY A 30 12.23 20.74 -21.79
N THR A 31 12.43 19.73 -22.65
CA THR A 31 13.68 19.24 -23.23
C THR A 31 14.64 20.32 -23.72
N GLY A 32 15.78 20.45 -23.05
CA GLY A 32 17.02 20.98 -23.63
C GLY A 32 18.01 19.82 -23.80
N GLU A 33 18.51 19.61 -25.02
CA GLU A 33 19.57 18.63 -25.29
C GLU A 33 20.85 18.99 -24.51
N GLY A 34 21.14 18.20 -23.48
CA GLY A 34 22.36 18.19 -22.68
C GLY A 34 22.14 17.27 -21.48
N GLU A 35 23.13 16.46 -21.12
CA GLU A 35 23.14 15.72 -19.84
C GLU A 35 23.10 16.74 -18.69
N THR A 36 21.92 17.18 -18.30
CA THR A 36 21.69 18.03 -17.14
C THR A 36 20.97 17.20 -16.10
N GLU A 37 21.72 16.77 -15.10
CA GLU A 37 21.20 16.25 -13.84
C GLU A 37 20.28 17.33 -13.23
N ASP A 38 19.00 17.00 -13.10
CA ASP A 38 18.01 17.86 -12.47
C ASP A 38 18.08 17.70 -10.94
N SER A 39 17.57 18.68 -10.21
CA SER A 39 17.45 18.53 -8.75
C SER A 39 16.26 19.27 -8.16
N ILE A 40 15.65 18.67 -7.14
CA ILE A 40 14.59 19.25 -6.33
C ILE A 40 15.12 19.46 -4.91
N THR A 41 14.70 20.57 -4.29
CA THR A 41 15.07 20.89 -2.92
C THR A 41 13.82 21.12 -2.08
N LEU A 42 13.72 20.41 -0.95
CA LEU A 42 12.66 20.55 0.02
C LEU A 42 13.24 21.08 1.33
N SER A 43 12.46 21.85 2.07
CA SER A 43 12.81 22.27 3.43
C SER A 43 11.69 21.88 4.36
N ILE A 44 12.07 21.23 5.46
CA ILE A 44 11.16 20.76 6.49
C ILE A 44 11.59 21.43 7.79
N ASP A 45 10.64 22.00 8.50
CA ASP A 45 10.82 22.52 9.83
C ASP A 45 10.07 21.63 10.83
N PHE A 46 10.63 21.48 12.02
CA PHE A 46 10.05 20.68 13.10
C PHE A 46 9.80 21.58 14.31
N SER A 47 8.62 21.43 14.92
CA SER A 47 8.34 22.05 16.21
C SER A 47 9.27 21.49 17.30
N GLU A 48 9.40 22.18 18.44
CA GLU A 48 10.08 21.57 19.59
C GLU A 48 9.25 20.39 20.13
N PRO A 49 9.86 19.22 20.39
CA PRO A 49 9.11 18.07 20.88
C PRO A 49 8.58 18.33 22.28
N LYS A 50 7.31 17.97 22.50
CA LYS A 50 6.68 17.96 23.80
C LYS A 50 7.01 16.63 24.51
N ILE A 51 7.48 16.74 25.74
CA ILE A 51 7.81 15.58 26.58
C ILE A 51 6.75 15.46 27.68
N THR A 52 6.01 14.36 27.68
CA THR A 52 5.11 13.99 28.79
C THR A 52 5.65 12.76 29.52
N TYR A 53 5.24 12.59 30.78
CA TYR A 53 5.69 11.47 31.61
C TYR A 53 4.48 10.67 32.06
N GLU A 54 4.41 9.41 31.65
CA GLU A 54 3.27 8.53 31.90
C GLU A 54 3.79 7.14 32.28
N LYS A 55 3.23 6.57 33.35
CA LYS A 55 3.57 5.22 33.84
C LYS A 55 5.09 4.97 34.03
N GLY A 56 5.86 6.01 34.37
CA GLY A 56 7.30 5.89 34.65
C GLY A 56 8.22 6.02 33.42
N TYR A 57 7.67 6.36 32.26
CA TYR A 57 8.43 6.62 31.04
C TYR A 57 8.10 7.99 30.44
N ALA A 58 9.06 8.53 29.69
CA ALA A 58 8.88 9.69 28.83
C ALA A 58 8.20 9.29 27.51
N ARG A 59 7.25 10.12 27.07
CA ARG A 59 6.63 10.07 25.73
C ARG A 59 6.98 11.34 24.98
N ILE A 60 7.43 11.18 23.75
CA ILE A 60 7.89 12.27 22.89
C ILE A 60 6.81 12.49 21.83
N THR A 61 6.19 13.66 21.81
CA THR A 61 5.18 14.00 20.81
C THR A 61 5.51 15.33 20.14
N TYR A 62 5.04 15.50 18.91
CA TYR A 62 5.13 16.74 18.16
C TYR A 62 3.72 17.32 17.98
N THR A 63 3.62 18.63 17.77
CA THR A 63 2.34 19.28 17.41
C THR A 63 2.05 19.24 15.92
N ASP A 64 3.01 18.79 15.12
CA ASP A 64 2.88 18.62 13.67
C ASP A 64 1.92 17.45 13.38
N ASP A 65 0.91 17.68 12.54
CA ASP A 65 -0.24 16.77 12.34
C ASP A 65 0.08 15.46 11.60
N ASP A 66 1.33 15.27 11.13
CA ASP A 66 1.74 14.14 10.27
C ASP A 66 2.91 13.30 10.83
N MET A 67 3.05 13.23 12.15
CA MET A 67 4.12 12.45 12.77
C MET A 67 3.69 11.01 13.03
N SER A 68 4.50 10.07 12.56
CA SER A 68 4.40 8.62 12.83
C SER A 68 5.40 8.20 13.89
N TYR A 69 5.36 6.93 14.33
CA TYR A 69 6.25 6.41 15.39
C TYR A 69 6.93 5.11 14.98
N LEU A 70 8.24 5.04 15.20
CA LEU A 70 9.01 3.80 15.15
C LEU A 70 8.59 2.93 16.34
N SER A 71 8.01 1.77 16.03
CA SER A 71 7.41 0.88 17.02
C SER A 71 7.99 -0.55 16.97
N GLU A 72 9.31 -0.67 16.79
CA GLU A 72 10.00 -1.96 16.93
C GLU A 72 9.87 -2.45 18.38
N GLU A 73 9.41 -3.70 18.57
CA GLU A 73 9.11 -4.26 19.88
C GLU A 73 10.28 -4.07 20.87
N GLY A 74 9.98 -3.49 22.04
CA GLY A 74 10.96 -3.26 23.09
C GLY A 74 11.95 -2.14 22.79
N ALA A 75 12.02 -1.60 21.57
CA ALA A 75 12.81 -0.42 21.26
C ALA A 75 12.10 0.87 21.75
N PRO A 76 12.83 1.97 22.00
CA PRO A 76 12.22 3.26 22.31
C PRO A 76 11.22 3.71 21.24
N LEU A 77 10.02 4.12 21.65
CA LEU A 77 9.00 4.66 20.74
C LEU A 77 9.42 6.07 20.30
N MET A 78 9.88 6.20 19.05
CA MET A 78 10.46 7.45 18.53
C MET A 78 9.65 8.03 17.37
N PRO A 79 9.34 9.33 17.37
CA PRO A 79 8.57 9.94 16.29
C PRO A 79 9.42 10.15 15.03
N TYR A 80 8.80 10.01 13.86
CA TYR A 80 9.39 10.28 12.55
C TYR A 80 8.36 10.90 11.60
N LYS A 81 8.85 11.51 10.52
CA LYS A 81 8.01 12.06 9.44
C LYS A 81 8.41 11.43 8.11
N THR A 82 7.46 11.13 7.24
CA THR A 82 7.74 10.68 5.87
C THR A 82 7.37 11.77 4.88
N GLU A 83 8.29 12.09 3.97
CA GLU A 83 8.00 12.87 2.77
C GLU A 83 8.04 11.96 1.54
N VAL A 84 7.10 12.13 0.62
CA VAL A 84 7.01 11.31 -0.59
C VAL A 84 7.08 12.22 -1.82
N LEU A 85 7.99 11.89 -2.73
CA LEU A 85 8.13 12.54 -4.03
C LEU A 85 7.85 11.54 -5.14
N THR A 86 7.11 11.96 -6.16
CA THR A 86 6.83 11.14 -7.35
C THR A 86 7.56 11.72 -8.56
N PHE A 87 8.09 10.83 -9.40
CA PHE A 87 8.79 11.16 -10.63
C PHE A 87 8.22 10.35 -11.79
N PRO A 88 8.33 10.85 -13.04
CA PRO A 88 7.97 10.06 -14.21
C PRO A 88 8.70 8.71 -14.23
N LEU A 89 8.02 7.65 -14.67
CA LEU A 89 8.63 6.34 -14.86
C LEU A 89 9.87 6.44 -15.77
N GLY A 90 10.96 5.74 -15.39
CA GLY A 90 12.27 5.82 -16.05
C GLY A 90 13.22 6.85 -15.41
N THR A 91 12.75 7.67 -14.47
CA THR A 91 13.62 8.58 -13.71
C THR A 91 14.59 7.79 -12.85
N LYS A 92 15.88 8.13 -12.96
CA LYS A 92 16.95 7.62 -12.11
C LYS A 92 17.27 8.65 -11.02
N ILE A 93 17.01 8.32 -9.77
CA ILE A 93 17.49 9.07 -8.61
C ILE A 93 19.00 8.84 -8.48
N THR A 94 19.79 9.91 -8.55
CA THR A 94 21.25 9.85 -8.51
C THR A 94 21.79 10.10 -7.11
N ASP A 95 21.16 10.97 -6.33
CA ASP A 95 21.60 11.32 -4.97
C ASP A 95 20.47 11.89 -4.10
N VAL A 96 20.54 11.67 -2.79
CA VAL A 96 19.64 12.23 -1.77
C VAL A 96 20.48 12.77 -0.62
N VAL A 97 20.64 14.10 -0.57
CA VAL A 97 21.44 14.79 0.43
C VAL A 97 20.56 15.47 1.46
N VAL A 98 20.83 15.24 2.74
CA VAL A 98 20.09 15.83 3.87
C VAL A 98 21.00 16.75 4.68
N GLU A 99 20.67 18.03 4.71
CA GLU A 99 21.37 19.06 5.47
C GLU A 99 20.56 19.48 6.70
N LEU A 100 21.07 19.15 7.89
CA LEU A 100 20.37 19.40 9.17
C LEU A 100 20.44 20.87 9.61
N LYS A 101 19.38 21.35 10.25
CA LYS A 101 19.29 22.70 10.81
C LYS A 101 18.89 22.68 12.29
N GLY A 102 19.44 23.63 13.05
CA GLY A 102 19.03 23.89 14.43
C GLY A 102 19.18 22.68 15.35
N GLN A 103 20.38 22.11 15.46
CA GLN A 103 20.64 21.00 16.37
C GLN A 103 20.68 21.45 17.84
N TYR A 104 20.01 20.73 18.72
CA TYR A 104 20.02 20.96 20.17
C TYR A 104 19.80 19.67 20.95
N THR A 105 19.91 19.74 22.27
CA THR A 105 19.77 18.59 23.17
C THR A 105 18.81 18.87 24.31
N LEU A 106 18.06 17.85 24.73
CA LEU A 106 17.16 17.89 25.88
C LEU A 106 17.49 16.75 26.85
N THR A 107 17.58 17.03 28.14
CA THR A 107 17.76 16.01 29.18
C THR A 107 16.40 15.51 29.66
N LEU A 108 16.26 14.19 29.80
CA LEU A 108 15.06 13.54 30.30
C LEU A 108 15.21 13.14 31.77
N SER A 109 14.11 13.19 32.52
CA SER A 109 14.07 12.67 33.90
C SER A 109 13.74 11.17 33.98
N GLN A 110 13.23 10.59 32.89
CA GLN A 110 12.88 9.18 32.73
C GLN A 110 13.28 8.70 31.34
N LYS A 111 13.43 7.38 31.18
CA LYS A 111 13.69 6.77 29.88
C LYS A 111 12.50 6.93 28.94
N VAL A 112 12.74 6.98 27.62
CA VAL A 112 11.66 6.94 26.63
C VAL A 112 10.89 5.62 26.75
N ALA A 113 9.57 5.64 26.56
CA ALA A 113 8.73 4.45 26.64
C ALA A 113 9.10 3.43 25.53
N PRO A 114 9.21 2.14 25.85
CA PRO A 114 9.43 1.13 24.81
C PRO A 114 8.13 0.88 24.04
N ALA A 115 8.27 0.52 22.76
CA ALA A 115 7.14 0.12 21.94
C ALA A 115 6.59 -1.23 22.42
N PRO A 116 5.25 -1.40 22.48
CA PRO A 116 4.63 -2.65 22.88
C PRO A 116 4.85 -3.73 21.81
N ALA A 117 4.80 -5.00 22.23
CA ALA A 117 4.76 -6.13 21.31
C ALA A 117 3.47 -6.09 20.45
N PRO A 118 3.54 -6.47 19.16
CA PRO A 118 2.33 -6.72 18.38
C PRO A 118 1.53 -7.86 19.02
N LEU A 119 0.20 -7.79 18.93
CA LEU A 119 -0.68 -8.82 19.47
C LEU A 119 -1.14 -9.75 18.33
N PRO A 120 -1.02 -11.09 18.50
CA PRO A 120 -1.53 -12.01 17.50
C PRO A 120 -3.06 -11.90 17.42
N ALA A 121 -3.60 -11.99 16.20
CA ALA A 121 -5.04 -11.94 15.94
C ALA A 121 -5.76 -13.26 16.30
N ASN A 122 -5.30 -13.98 17.33
CA ASN A 122 -5.72 -15.35 17.64
C ASN A 122 -6.77 -15.48 18.75
N MET A 123 -7.49 -14.39 19.05
CA MET A 123 -8.57 -14.34 20.05
C MET A 123 -8.16 -14.59 21.51
N GLN A 124 -6.86 -14.67 21.82
CA GLN A 124 -6.40 -14.87 23.18
C GLN A 124 -6.17 -13.54 23.90
N HIS A 125 -6.64 -13.45 25.14
CA HIS A 125 -6.28 -12.32 26.00
C HIS A 125 -4.79 -12.40 26.34
N VAL A 126 -4.03 -11.38 25.92
CA VAL A 126 -2.61 -11.28 26.22
C VAL A 126 -2.38 -10.10 27.15
N HIS A 127 -1.77 -10.35 28.30
CA HIS A 127 -1.31 -9.29 29.18
C HIS A 127 -0.17 -8.53 28.50
N ARG A 128 -0.31 -7.21 28.35
CA ARG A 128 0.74 -6.34 27.77
C ARG A 128 1.93 -6.22 28.73
N GLU A 129 2.98 -6.99 28.52
CA GLU A 129 4.26 -6.75 29.20
C GLU A 129 5.05 -5.68 28.44
N ILE A 130 5.23 -4.53 29.09
CA ILE A 130 6.12 -3.47 28.62
C ILE A 130 7.54 -3.84 29.07
N TRP A 131 8.44 -4.10 28.13
CA TRP A 131 9.81 -4.49 28.43
C TRP A 131 10.83 -3.60 27.69
N GLU A 132 11.98 -3.34 28.32
CA GLU A 132 13.07 -2.54 27.72
C GLU A 132 13.99 -3.45 26.90
N GLY A 133 13.98 -3.25 25.58
CA GLY A 133 14.78 -3.94 24.58
C GLY A 133 16.29 -3.72 24.67
N GLY A 134 17.03 -4.44 23.82
CA GLY A 134 18.49 -4.33 23.74
C GLY A 134 19.00 -2.92 23.45
N ILE A 135 18.21 -2.09 22.75
CA ILE A 135 18.53 -0.69 22.44
C ILE A 135 18.79 0.13 23.71
N TYR A 136 18.11 -0.15 24.84
CA TYR A 136 18.32 0.59 26.09
C TYR A 136 19.72 0.40 26.68
N GLN A 137 20.43 -0.65 26.30
CA GLN A 137 21.82 -0.90 26.72
C GLN A 137 22.85 -0.32 25.73
N SER A 138 22.40 0.26 24.61
CA SER A 138 23.28 0.84 23.60
C SER A 138 23.90 2.15 24.07
N THR A 139 25.17 2.35 23.75
CA THR A 139 25.88 3.64 23.90
C THR A 139 25.65 4.57 22.71
N GLY A 140 25.08 4.05 21.62
CA GLY A 140 24.71 4.82 20.44
C GLY A 140 23.36 5.52 20.59
N ARG A 141 23.06 6.38 19.61
CA ARG A 141 21.75 7.00 19.48
C ARG A 141 20.82 6.08 18.70
N TYR A 142 19.53 6.11 19.04
CA TYR A 142 18.47 5.42 18.31
C TYR A 142 17.50 6.47 17.69
N PRO A 143 17.10 6.34 16.42
CA PRO A 143 17.40 5.23 15.48
C PRO A 143 18.83 5.23 14.91
N GLY A 144 19.58 6.32 15.06
CA GLY A 144 21.01 6.40 14.69
C GLY A 144 21.26 7.23 13.43
N GLU A 145 20.42 7.10 12.41
CA GLU A 145 20.39 7.98 11.24
C GLU A 145 19.37 9.12 11.42
N TRP A 146 19.59 10.24 10.74
CA TRP A 146 18.64 11.38 10.73
C TRP A 146 17.61 11.28 9.62
N ALA A 147 17.94 10.52 8.57
CA ALA A 147 17.05 10.25 7.46
C ALA A 147 17.40 8.90 6.82
N THR A 148 16.39 8.21 6.31
CA THR A 148 16.53 7.07 5.39
C THR A 148 15.64 7.31 4.18
N HIS A 149 15.87 6.58 3.08
CA HIS A 149 14.99 6.64 1.93
C HIS A 149 14.83 5.28 1.27
N THR A 150 13.68 5.10 0.61
CA THR A 150 13.38 3.97 -0.27
C THR A 150 12.89 4.49 -1.61
N ILE A 151 13.15 3.74 -2.67
CA ILE A 151 12.67 4.05 -4.02
C ILE A 151 11.86 2.86 -4.50
N SER A 152 10.65 3.13 -4.96
CA SER A 152 9.68 2.12 -5.41
C SER A 152 9.04 2.51 -6.73
N ILE A 153 8.29 1.61 -7.35
CA ILE A 153 7.59 1.84 -8.61
C ILE A 153 6.13 1.46 -8.44
N GLY A 154 5.24 2.37 -8.80
CA GLY A 154 3.82 2.07 -8.73
C GLY A 154 3.02 3.08 -9.49
N ARG A 155 1.73 3.19 -9.15
CA ARG A 155 0.83 4.17 -9.75
C ARG A 155 0.47 5.31 -8.80
N GLU A 156 0.36 6.50 -9.39
CA GLU A 156 -0.32 7.65 -8.83
C GLU A 156 -1.43 8.07 -9.82
N GLY A 157 -2.67 7.63 -9.53
CA GLY A 157 -3.79 7.79 -10.45
C GLY A 157 -3.59 7.04 -11.77
N ASP A 158 -3.62 7.78 -12.87
CA ASP A 158 -3.43 7.28 -14.25
C ASP A 158 -1.96 7.10 -14.64
N ARG A 159 -1.01 7.57 -13.84
CA ARG A 159 0.42 7.54 -14.17
C ARG A 159 1.17 6.47 -13.38
N GLN A 160 2.02 5.71 -14.06
CA GLN A 160 3.09 4.98 -13.39
C GLN A 160 4.25 5.92 -13.06
N VAL A 161 4.77 5.81 -11.85
CA VAL A 161 5.71 6.74 -11.24
C VAL A 161 6.81 6.00 -10.48
N VAL A 162 7.98 6.63 -10.41
CA VAL A 162 9.01 6.30 -9.41
C VAL A 162 8.66 7.06 -8.14
N ILE A 163 8.59 6.35 -7.02
CA ILE A 163 8.19 6.86 -5.71
C ILE A 163 9.42 6.91 -4.81
N LEU A 164 9.87 8.10 -4.42
CA LEU A 164 10.93 8.29 -3.43
C LEU A 164 10.31 8.64 -2.08
N SER A 165 10.38 7.71 -1.13
CA SER A 165 9.93 7.91 0.25
C SER A 165 11.13 8.23 1.15
N ILE A 166 11.12 9.40 1.79
CA ILE A 166 12.20 9.86 2.67
C ILE A 166 11.66 9.92 4.10
N GLN A 167 12.15 9.05 4.97
CA GLN A 167 11.81 9.05 6.39
C GLN A 167 12.82 9.89 7.16
N MET A 168 12.34 10.93 7.83
CA MET A 168 13.12 11.85 8.66
C MET A 168 12.89 11.56 10.15
N TYR A 169 13.99 11.47 10.91
CA TYR A 169 13.97 11.21 12.35
C TYR A 169 14.38 12.48 13.11
N PRO A 170 13.45 13.40 13.42
CA PRO A 170 13.80 14.72 13.95
C PRO A 170 14.34 14.70 15.38
N VAL A 171 14.24 13.54 16.05
CA VAL A 171 14.75 13.33 17.40
C VAL A 171 15.38 11.94 17.51
N GLN A 172 16.58 11.90 18.07
CA GLN A 172 17.30 10.68 18.41
C GLN A 172 17.48 10.56 19.92
N TYR A 173 17.31 9.36 20.46
CA TYR A 173 17.46 9.08 21.89
C TYR A 173 18.79 8.41 22.19
N ALA A 174 19.52 8.94 23.17
CA ALA A 174 20.74 8.34 23.75
C ALA A 174 20.38 7.69 25.11
N PRO A 175 20.18 6.36 25.16
CA PRO A 175 19.55 5.70 26.31
C PRO A 175 20.37 5.77 27.60
N GLN A 176 21.69 5.59 27.50
CA GLN A 176 22.60 5.61 28.65
C GLN A 176 22.75 7.01 29.27
N GLU A 177 22.50 8.05 28.49
CA GLU A 177 22.59 9.45 28.92
C GLU A 177 21.23 10.04 29.31
N ASN A 178 20.13 9.34 29.00
CA ASN A 178 18.77 9.87 29.07
C ASN A 178 18.64 11.25 28.40
N MET A 179 19.15 11.34 27.18
CA MET A 179 19.20 12.59 26.42
C MET A 179 18.57 12.42 25.05
N LEU A 180 17.85 13.46 24.61
CA LEU A 180 17.38 13.59 23.24
C LEU A 180 18.33 14.52 22.47
N HIS A 181 18.65 14.14 21.25
CA HIS A 181 19.28 14.99 20.25
C HIS A 181 18.21 15.34 19.22
N CYS A 182 17.95 16.62 19.05
CA CYS A 182 16.87 17.11 18.20
C CYS A 182 17.42 17.99 17.08
N ILE A 183 16.68 18.03 15.97
CA ILE A 183 16.84 19.04 14.90
C ILE A 183 15.61 19.93 14.86
N GLY A 184 15.81 21.20 14.52
CA GLY A 184 14.72 22.15 14.25
C GLY A 184 14.22 22.09 12.81
N GLY A 185 14.96 21.43 11.92
CA GLY A 185 14.58 21.29 10.51
C GLY A 185 15.67 20.60 9.69
N ALA A 186 15.39 20.37 8.42
CA ALA A 186 16.34 19.87 7.44
C ALA A 186 16.05 20.44 6.04
N THR A 187 17.08 20.54 5.22
CA THR A 187 16.94 20.73 3.77
C THR A 187 17.33 19.44 3.08
N ILE A 188 16.43 18.92 2.25
CA ILE A 188 16.63 17.71 1.46
C ILE A 188 16.86 18.14 0.03
N ARG A 189 17.95 17.68 -0.58
CA ARG A 189 18.22 17.85 -2.00
C ARG A 189 18.23 16.50 -2.68
N VAL A 190 17.36 16.32 -3.67
CA VAL A 190 17.28 15.12 -4.51
C VAL A 190 17.80 15.48 -5.89
N SER A 191 18.79 14.73 -6.37
CA SER A 191 19.32 14.84 -7.73
C SER A 191 18.84 13.65 -8.56
N TYR A 192 18.49 13.88 -9.83
CA TYR A 192 17.92 12.84 -10.69
C TYR A 192 18.15 13.09 -12.19
N GLU A 193 18.01 12.02 -12.97
CA GLU A 193 18.07 12.02 -14.43
C GLU A 193 16.76 11.43 -14.99
N VAL A 194 16.06 12.16 -15.86
CA VAL A 194 14.84 11.66 -16.51
C VAL A 194 15.19 10.90 -17.78
N ASN A 195 15.00 9.57 -17.77
CA ASN A 195 15.15 8.75 -18.97
C ASN A 195 13.78 8.55 -19.67
N PRO A 196 13.77 8.16 -20.95
CA PRO A 196 12.54 7.79 -21.64
C PRO A 196 11.79 6.68 -20.89
N SER A 197 10.47 6.84 -20.77
CA SER A 197 9.61 5.83 -20.16
C SER A 197 9.62 4.54 -21.00
N PRO A 198 9.58 3.35 -20.36
CA PRO A 198 9.39 2.08 -21.06
C PRO A 198 7.95 1.88 -21.58
N LEU A 199 7.01 2.76 -21.22
CA LEU A 199 5.59 2.64 -21.57
C LEU A 199 5.26 3.09 -23.00
N PRO A 200 4.16 2.57 -23.58
CA PRO A 200 3.75 2.94 -24.92
C PRO A 200 3.24 4.40 -24.96
N ALA A 201 3.32 5.02 -26.14
CA ALA A 201 2.86 6.40 -26.32
C ALA A 201 1.32 6.52 -26.46
N THR A 202 0.63 5.40 -26.71
CA THR A 202 -0.83 5.33 -26.89
C THR A 202 -1.34 3.97 -26.43
N ASP A 203 -2.47 3.98 -25.74
CA ASP A 203 -3.08 2.77 -25.21
C ASP A 203 -3.98 2.10 -26.27
N ALA A 204 -3.94 0.78 -26.32
CA ALA A 204 -4.77 -0.05 -27.19
C ALA A 204 -5.99 -0.60 -26.44
N TYR A 205 -5.86 -0.88 -25.15
CA TYR A 205 -6.90 -1.40 -24.28
C TYR A 205 -6.76 -0.79 -22.88
N ASP A 206 -7.88 -0.49 -22.23
CA ASP A 206 -7.90 -0.03 -20.83
C ASP A 206 -7.98 -1.23 -19.87
N LEU A 207 -8.79 -2.24 -20.22
CA LEU A 207 -9.08 -3.42 -19.40
C LEU A 207 -8.72 -4.72 -20.12
N VAL A 208 -7.96 -5.59 -19.46
CA VAL A 208 -7.83 -6.99 -19.86
C VAL A 208 -8.56 -7.91 -18.88
N ILE A 209 -9.44 -8.76 -19.42
CA ILE A 209 -10.08 -9.85 -18.69
C ILE A 209 -9.28 -11.12 -18.96
N ILE A 210 -8.72 -11.74 -17.91
CA ILE A 210 -7.96 -12.99 -18.01
C ILE A 210 -8.80 -14.13 -17.43
N ALA A 211 -9.11 -15.14 -18.24
CA ALA A 211 -10.02 -16.23 -17.85
C ALA A 211 -9.67 -17.55 -18.54
N PRO A 212 -10.06 -18.73 -18.02
CA PRO A 212 -10.02 -19.95 -18.83
C PRO A 212 -10.99 -19.83 -20.02
N GLU A 213 -10.65 -20.43 -21.17
CA GLU A 213 -11.45 -20.37 -22.40
C GLU A 213 -12.92 -20.75 -22.16
N LYS A 214 -13.16 -21.69 -21.26
CA LYS A 214 -14.51 -22.15 -20.84
C LYS A 214 -15.45 -21.03 -20.36
N PHE A 215 -14.92 -19.92 -19.84
CA PHE A 215 -15.73 -18.79 -19.34
C PHE A 215 -15.99 -17.70 -20.37
N SER A 216 -15.32 -17.74 -21.53
CA SER A 216 -15.39 -16.70 -22.57
C SER A 216 -16.82 -16.34 -22.98
N GLY A 217 -17.67 -17.35 -23.20
CA GLY A 217 -19.06 -17.13 -23.61
C GLY A 217 -19.90 -16.39 -22.56
N ALA A 218 -19.66 -16.63 -21.26
CA ALA A 218 -20.37 -15.95 -20.18
C ALA A 218 -19.84 -14.53 -19.93
N LEU A 219 -18.62 -14.22 -20.35
CA LEU A 219 -17.98 -12.91 -20.21
C LEU A 219 -18.31 -11.95 -21.37
N ALA A 220 -18.75 -12.47 -22.52
CA ALA A 220 -19.08 -11.63 -23.69
C ALA A 220 -20.04 -10.45 -23.40
N PRO A 221 -21.10 -10.59 -22.57
CA PRO A 221 -21.94 -9.47 -22.21
C PRO A 221 -21.20 -8.38 -21.42
N LEU A 222 -20.27 -8.76 -20.53
CA LEU A 222 -19.47 -7.81 -19.76
C LEU A 222 -18.55 -7.00 -20.66
N ILE A 223 -17.87 -7.66 -21.60
CA ILE A 223 -17.00 -6.99 -22.59
C ILE A 223 -17.81 -5.94 -23.35
N THR A 224 -18.95 -6.34 -23.90
CA THR A 224 -19.83 -5.43 -24.65
C THR A 224 -20.30 -4.25 -23.80
N HIS A 225 -20.60 -4.50 -22.53
CA HIS A 225 -21.02 -3.47 -21.59
C HIS A 225 -19.90 -2.45 -21.32
N LYS A 226 -18.68 -2.92 -21.02
CA LYS A 226 -17.52 -2.07 -20.74
C LYS A 226 -17.14 -1.22 -21.96
N GLU A 227 -17.12 -1.81 -23.15
CA GLU A 227 -16.94 -1.09 -24.42
C GLU A 227 -17.99 0.02 -24.61
N SER A 228 -19.25 -0.26 -24.27
CA SER A 228 -20.33 0.74 -24.38
C SER A 228 -20.20 1.91 -23.40
N TYR A 229 -19.38 1.75 -22.34
CA TYR A 229 -19.04 2.77 -21.36
C TYR A 229 -17.67 3.42 -21.65
N GLY A 230 -17.08 3.14 -22.82
CA GLY A 230 -15.81 3.73 -23.24
C GLY A 230 -14.59 3.10 -22.57
N ILE A 231 -14.70 1.87 -22.07
CA ILE A 231 -13.58 1.09 -21.53
C ILE A 231 -13.20 0.03 -22.57
N ALA A 232 -12.12 0.28 -23.33
CA ALA A 232 -11.58 -0.64 -24.32
C ALA A 232 -11.14 -1.94 -23.62
N THR A 233 -11.83 -3.04 -23.90
CA THR A 233 -11.79 -4.28 -23.14
C THR A 233 -11.38 -5.46 -24.00
N LYS A 234 -10.30 -6.13 -23.61
CA LYS A 234 -9.81 -7.35 -24.26
C LYS A 234 -9.99 -8.56 -23.35
N LEU A 235 -10.67 -9.59 -23.84
CA LEU A 235 -10.61 -10.92 -23.23
C LEU A 235 -9.38 -11.66 -23.77
N VAL A 236 -8.57 -12.19 -22.86
CA VAL A 236 -7.46 -13.09 -23.16
C VAL A 236 -7.61 -14.36 -22.34
N THR A 237 -7.54 -15.51 -23.00
CA THR A 237 -7.66 -16.78 -22.28
C THR A 237 -6.34 -17.23 -21.68
N LEU A 238 -6.38 -18.01 -20.60
CA LEU A 238 -5.18 -18.61 -20.03
C LEU A 238 -4.46 -19.50 -21.06
N GLU A 239 -5.23 -20.21 -21.88
CA GLU A 239 -4.71 -21.02 -22.97
C GLU A 239 -3.94 -20.19 -24.01
N GLU A 240 -4.42 -18.98 -24.34
CA GLU A 240 -3.71 -18.03 -25.21
C GLU A 240 -2.43 -17.49 -24.56
N ILE A 241 -2.45 -17.19 -23.26
CA ILE A 241 -1.26 -16.76 -22.51
C ILE A 241 -0.20 -17.86 -22.53
N TYR A 242 -0.57 -19.09 -22.17
CA TYR A 242 0.39 -20.20 -22.05
C TYR A 242 0.90 -20.71 -23.40
N SER A 243 0.20 -20.41 -24.50
CA SER A 243 0.64 -20.75 -25.85
C SER A 243 1.40 -19.61 -26.55
N GLY A 244 1.48 -18.43 -25.93
CA GLY A 244 2.20 -17.28 -26.49
C GLY A 244 1.50 -16.68 -27.70
N THR A 245 0.17 -16.63 -27.69
CA THR A 245 -0.63 -16.07 -28.80
C THR A 245 -0.34 -14.60 -29.05
N TYR A 246 -0.09 -13.84 -27.99
CA TYR A 246 0.10 -12.38 -28.03
C TYR A 246 1.56 -11.97 -27.77
N PHE A 247 2.18 -12.54 -26.74
CA PHE A 247 3.55 -12.24 -26.32
C PHE A 247 4.38 -13.51 -26.16
N SER A 248 5.70 -13.36 -26.08
CA SER A 248 6.60 -14.48 -25.80
C SER A 248 6.39 -14.97 -24.37
N VAL A 249 6.17 -16.27 -24.18
CA VAL A 249 5.92 -16.84 -22.86
C VAL A 249 7.18 -16.79 -21.99
N GLN A 250 7.05 -16.16 -20.82
CA GLN A 250 8.06 -16.06 -19.76
C GLN A 250 7.46 -16.53 -18.42
N GLY A 251 8.29 -16.84 -17.43
CA GLY A 251 7.84 -17.28 -16.10
C GLY A 251 7.96 -18.78 -15.84
N ARG A 252 8.29 -19.12 -14.60
CA ARG A 252 8.61 -20.45 -14.09
C ARG A 252 7.38 -21.31 -13.84
N ASP A 253 6.26 -20.68 -13.52
CA ASP A 253 4.97 -21.32 -13.27
C ASP A 253 3.82 -20.51 -13.89
N ASP A 254 2.59 -21.02 -13.76
CA ASP A 254 1.42 -20.42 -14.40
C ASP A 254 1.05 -19.05 -13.84
N ALA A 255 1.27 -18.80 -12.55
CA ALA A 255 1.04 -17.49 -11.95
C ALA A 255 2.08 -16.46 -12.45
N GLU A 256 3.35 -16.83 -12.52
CA GLU A 256 4.39 -15.95 -13.04
C GLU A 256 4.22 -15.69 -14.55
N LYS A 257 3.77 -16.68 -15.34
CA LYS A 257 3.40 -16.48 -16.75
C LYS A 257 2.29 -15.45 -16.92
N VAL A 258 1.26 -15.51 -16.08
CA VAL A 258 0.18 -14.51 -16.09
C VAL A 258 0.73 -13.13 -15.70
N LYS A 259 1.62 -13.06 -14.70
CA LYS A 259 2.25 -11.80 -14.28
C LYS A 259 3.12 -11.18 -15.39
N TYR A 260 3.93 -11.98 -16.09
CA TYR A 260 4.68 -11.51 -17.28
C TYR A 260 3.76 -11.06 -18.40
N PHE A 261 2.66 -11.79 -18.66
CA PHE A 261 1.68 -11.35 -19.64
C PHE A 261 1.07 -9.98 -19.26
N ILE A 262 0.78 -9.74 -17.98
CA ILE A 262 0.28 -8.45 -17.50
C ILE A 262 1.34 -7.36 -17.73
N LYS A 263 2.61 -7.62 -17.41
CA LYS A 263 3.73 -6.72 -17.72
C LYS A 263 3.76 -6.35 -19.22
N ASP A 264 3.76 -7.35 -20.10
CA ASP A 264 3.81 -7.12 -21.54
C ASP A 264 2.55 -6.38 -22.05
N ALA A 265 1.38 -6.64 -21.46
CA ALA A 265 0.16 -5.90 -21.79
C ALA A 265 0.21 -4.44 -21.32
N ILE A 266 0.88 -4.14 -20.21
CA ILE A 266 1.14 -2.75 -19.79
C ILE A 266 2.06 -2.06 -20.81
N GLU A 267 3.17 -2.70 -21.17
CA GLU A 267 4.21 -2.10 -22.02
C GLU A 267 3.84 -2.02 -23.50
N GLU A 268 3.03 -2.95 -24.01
CA GLU A 268 2.66 -2.98 -25.43
C GLU A 268 1.23 -2.52 -25.71
N TRP A 269 0.31 -2.69 -24.75
CA TRP A 269 -1.10 -2.32 -24.93
C TRP A 269 -1.56 -1.16 -24.05
N GLY A 270 -0.78 -0.73 -23.05
CA GLY A 270 -1.13 0.43 -22.22
C GLY A 270 -2.27 0.16 -21.24
N ILE A 271 -2.43 -1.08 -20.76
CA ILE A 271 -3.56 -1.44 -19.90
C ILE A 271 -3.48 -0.78 -18.52
N GLU A 272 -4.64 -0.45 -17.96
CA GLU A 272 -4.77 0.10 -16.60
C GLU A 272 -5.44 -0.89 -15.64
N TYR A 273 -6.31 -1.75 -16.16
CA TYR A 273 -7.13 -2.65 -15.39
C TYR A 273 -6.94 -4.11 -15.82
N VAL A 274 -6.88 -5.01 -14.85
CA VAL A 274 -6.88 -6.45 -15.03
C VAL A 274 -8.02 -7.06 -14.21
N MET A 275 -8.87 -7.84 -14.87
CA MET A 275 -9.88 -8.66 -14.21
C MET A 275 -9.55 -10.14 -14.37
N LEU A 276 -9.11 -10.76 -13.27
CA LEU A 276 -8.89 -12.20 -13.20
C LEU A 276 -10.23 -12.91 -12.99
N VAL A 277 -10.57 -13.90 -13.82
CA VAL A 277 -11.83 -14.63 -13.71
C VAL A 277 -11.55 -16.12 -13.51
N GLY A 278 -11.82 -16.58 -12.28
CA GLY A 278 -11.66 -17.98 -11.90
C GLY A 278 -11.33 -18.14 -10.43
N GLY A 279 -12.08 -19.00 -9.75
CA GLY A 279 -11.84 -19.42 -8.38
C GLY A 279 -11.47 -20.89 -8.25
N ARG A 280 -11.54 -21.40 -7.02
CA ARG A 280 -11.25 -22.81 -6.70
C ARG A 280 -12.31 -23.73 -7.29
N HIS A 281 -11.91 -24.77 -8.01
CA HIS A 281 -12.80 -25.75 -8.66
C HIS A 281 -12.60 -27.19 -8.21
N GLY A 282 -12.04 -27.34 -7.02
CA GLY A 282 -11.87 -28.63 -6.35
C GLY A 282 -10.46 -28.76 -5.81
N GLY A 283 -10.05 -30.02 -5.62
CA GLY A 283 -8.75 -30.31 -5.05
C GLY A 283 -8.79 -30.34 -3.52
N ILE A 284 -9.09 -31.51 -2.96
CA ILE A 284 -9.12 -31.73 -1.50
C ILE A 284 -7.70 -31.81 -0.95
N MET A 285 -6.80 -32.50 -1.66
CA MET A 285 -5.39 -32.69 -1.25
C MET A 285 -4.45 -31.65 -1.87
N GLU A 286 -4.78 -31.20 -3.08
CA GLU A 286 -4.02 -30.19 -3.82
C GLU A 286 -5.04 -29.31 -4.52
N GLU A 287 -5.01 -28.02 -4.19
CA GLU A 287 -6.03 -27.07 -4.62
C GLU A 287 -6.00 -26.86 -6.12
N LYS A 288 -7.18 -26.79 -6.74
CA LYS A 288 -7.31 -26.54 -8.18
C LYS A 288 -7.98 -25.22 -8.41
N TRP A 289 -7.31 -24.37 -9.19
CA TRP A 289 -7.74 -23.02 -9.50
C TRP A 289 -8.04 -22.88 -11.00
N TRP A 290 -9.09 -22.14 -11.34
CA TRP A 290 -9.45 -21.90 -12.75
C TRP A 290 -8.52 -20.86 -13.37
N CYS A 291 -8.18 -19.85 -12.58
CA CYS A 291 -7.20 -18.82 -12.88
C CYS A 291 -6.14 -18.87 -11.77
N PRO A 292 -4.84 -18.88 -12.09
CA PRO A 292 -3.78 -19.12 -11.12
C PRO A 292 -3.82 -18.10 -9.98
N VAL A 293 -3.26 -18.50 -8.85
CA VAL A 293 -3.14 -17.70 -7.62
C VAL A 293 -1.69 -17.72 -7.17
N ARG A 294 -1.30 -16.75 -6.34
CA ARG A 294 -0.01 -16.75 -5.64
C ARG A 294 -0.25 -16.78 -4.14
N TYR A 295 0.58 -17.55 -3.43
CA TYR A 295 0.66 -17.49 -1.98
C TYR A 295 1.87 -16.66 -1.58
N SER A 296 1.68 -15.75 -0.62
CA SER A 296 2.75 -15.04 0.08
C SER A 296 3.08 -15.79 1.37
N TYR A 297 4.36 -16.07 1.62
CA TYR A 297 4.83 -16.85 2.76
C TYR A 297 5.30 -15.97 3.93
N LEU A 298 4.33 -15.28 4.54
CA LEU A 298 4.57 -14.53 5.77
C LEU A 298 4.20 -15.40 6.96
N ASP A 299 5.20 -15.81 7.73
CA ASP A 299 5.03 -16.56 8.98
C ASP A 299 5.21 -15.60 10.16
N ASP A 300 4.09 -15.05 10.63
CA ASP A 300 4.04 -14.20 11.82
C ASP A 300 3.90 -15.02 13.12
N GLY A 301 4.09 -16.34 13.05
CA GLY A 301 3.90 -17.25 14.18
C GLY A 301 2.43 -17.51 14.53
N SER A 302 1.49 -17.18 13.63
CA SER A 302 0.09 -17.58 13.73
C SER A 302 -0.16 -19.00 13.21
N ASP A 303 -1.43 -19.40 13.12
CA ASP A 303 -1.83 -20.73 12.61
C ASP A 303 -1.75 -20.83 11.06
N GLU A 304 -1.49 -19.72 10.36
CA GLU A 304 -1.34 -19.65 8.91
C GLU A 304 0.08 -19.19 8.54
N ASP A 305 0.83 -20.03 7.81
CA ASP A 305 2.21 -19.74 7.37
C ASP A 305 2.28 -19.12 5.97
N HIS A 306 1.14 -19.00 5.28
CA HIS A 306 1.00 -18.37 3.97
C HIS A 306 -0.46 -18.04 3.63
N PHE A 307 -0.69 -17.05 2.77
CA PHE A 307 -2.03 -16.62 2.33
C PHE A 307 -2.09 -16.25 0.85
N LEU A 308 -3.28 -16.32 0.25
CA LEU A 308 -3.52 -15.93 -1.15
C LEU A 308 -3.35 -14.42 -1.33
N CYS A 309 -2.57 -14.02 -2.34
CA CYS A 309 -2.20 -12.62 -2.55
C CYS A 309 -2.29 -12.24 -4.02
N ASP A 310 -3.40 -11.62 -4.43
CA ASP A 310 -3.53 -11.08 -5.79
C ASP A 310 -2.75 -9.76 -5.99
N LEU A 311 -2.23 -9.14 -4.92
CA LEU A 311 -1.27 -8.01 -5.02
C LEU A 311 -0.05 -8.41 -5.85
N TYR A 312 0.33 -9.70 -5.83
CA TYR A 312 1.35 -10.26 -6.70
C TYR A 312 1.13 -9.98 -8.20
N PHE A 313 -0.13 -9.96 -8.66
CA PHE A 313 -0.44 -9.71 -10.07
C PHE A 313 -0.54 -8.21 -10.40
N SER A 314 -0.62 -7.34 -9.38
CA SER A 314 -0.67 -5.89 -9.58
C SER A 314 0.67 -5.20 -9.40
N ASP A 315 1.53 -5.72 -8.51
CA ASP A 315 2.90 -5.24 -8.28
C ASP A 315 3.82 -5.89 -9.31
N ILE A 316 4.18 -5.16 -10.37
CA ILE A 316 4.87 -5.67 -11.56
C ILE A 316 6.35 -5.31 -11.54
N TYR A 317 6.69 -4.11 -11.08
CA TYR A 317 8.03 -3.57 -11.15
C TYR A 317 8.59 -3.25 -9.76
N LYS A 318 9.91 -3.41 -9.64
CA LYS A 318 10.70 -2.80 -8.57
C LYS A 318 11.74 -1.87 -9.16
N TYR A 319 12.21 -0.95 -8.33
CA TYR A 319 13.28 -0.05 -8.72
C TYR A 319 14.65 -0.69 -8.47
N GLU A 320 15.45 -0.88 -9.53
CA GLU A 320 16.80 -1.42 -9.43
C GLU A 320 17.76 -0.65 -10.33
N GLU A 321 18.89 -0.20 -9.76
CA GLU A 321 19.98 0.49 -10.48
C GLU A 321 19.55 1.66 -11.40
N GLY A 322 18.44 2.33 -11.07
CA GLY A 322 17.94 3.47 -11.85
C GLY A 322 16.91 3.12 -12.91
N GLN A 323 16.38 1.89 -12.93
CA GLN A 323 15.43 1.43 -13.92
C GLN A 323 14.30 0.59 -13.28
N PRO A 324 13.11 0.56 -13.90
CA PRO A 324 12.11 -0.45 -13.59
C PRO A 324 12.58 -1.83 -14.05
N VAL A 325 12.54 -2.80 -13.14
CA VAL A 325 12.78 -4.21 -13.42
C VAL A 325 11.62 -5.04 -12.89
N PHE A 326 11.37 -6.22 -13.48
CA PHE A 326 10.29 -7.09 -13.03
C PHE A 326 10.50 -7.55 -11.57
N ASP A 327 9.48 -7.41 -10.73
CA ASP A 327 9.49 -7.96 -9.38
C ASP A 327 8.82 -9.33 -9.36
N ASP A 328 9.59 -10.39 -9.16
CA ASP A 328 9.07 -11.76 -9.15
C ASP A 328 8.63 -12.26 -7.77
N TRP A 329 8.81 -11.43 -6.73
CA TRP A 329 8.60 -11.74 -5.31
C TRP A 329 9.45 -12.89 -4.75
N ASP A 330 10.57 -13.25 -5.39
CA ASP A 330 11.51 -14.28 -4.93
C ASP A 330 12.94 -13.75 -5.03
N SER A 331 13.22 -12.67 -4.29
CA SER A 331 14.47 -11.92 -4.33
C SER A 331 15.71 -12.73 -3.93
N ASN A 332 15.51 -13.84 -3.22
CA ASN A 332 16.58 -14.75 -2.80
C ASN A 332 16.69 -16.02 -3.67
N GLY A 333 15.74 -16.24 -4.60
CA GLY A 333 15.76 -17.30 -5.60
C GLY A 333 15.50 -18.71 -5.06
N ASN A 334 14.81 -18.85 -3.93
CA ASN A 334 14.53 -20.14 -3.29
C ASN A 334 13.18 -20.75 -3.73
N GLY A 335 12.37 -20.03 -4.50
CA GLY A 335 11.05 -20.46 -4.97
C GLY A 335 9.92 -20.33 -3.92
N VAL A 336 10.17 -19.61 -2.82
CA VAL A 336 9.19 -19.22 -1.80
C VAL A 336 8.91 -17.73 -2.02
N PHE A 337 7.67 -17.39 -2.31
CA PHE A 337 7.32 -16.05 -2.77
C PHE A 337 6.82 -15.17 -1.63
N GLY A 338 7.29 -13.93 -1.57
CA GLY A 338 6.94 -13.00 -0.52
C GLY A 338 7.26 -13.57 0.87
N GLU A 339 8.41 -14.24 1.00
CA GLU A 339 8.84 -14.85 2.25
C GLU A 339 9.14 -13.76 3.28
N TRP A 340 8.57 -13.90 4.48
CA TRP A 340 8.95 -13.08 5.61
C TRP A 340 8.98 -13.92 6.87
N GLY A 341 10.18 -14.33 7.27
CA GLY A 341 10.39 -15.09 8.50
C GLY A 341 11.85 -15.07 8.96
N TRP A 342 12.15 -15.84 9.99
CA TRP A 342 13.51 -15.91 10.56
C TRP A 342 14.51 -16.66 9.66
N ARG A 343 14.03 -17.47 8.71
CA ARG A 343 14.86 -18.33 7.83
C ARG A 343 15.14 -17.72 6.47
N GLY A 344 14.32 -16.78 6.04
CA GLY A 344 14.37 -16.16 4.73
C GLY A 344 13.47 -14.94 4.71
N LYS A 345 13.84 -13.99 3.86
CA LYS A 345 13.14 -12.73 3.70
C LYS A 345 13.29 -12.25 2.28
N ASP A 346 12.18 -11.91 1.65
CA ASP A 346 12.18 -11.26 0.36
C ASP A 346 12.17 -9.73 0.47
N VAL A 347 12.86 -9.11 -0.47
CA VAL A 347 12.76 -7.68 -0.76
C VAL A 347 11.83 -7.53 -1.95
N ILE A 348 10.64 -6.98 -1.68
CA ILE A 348 9.56 -6.79 -2.65
C ILE A 348 9.13 -5.33 -2.64
N ASP A 349 8.70 -4.81 -3.79
CA ASP A 349 8.32 -3.41 -3.91
C ASP A 349 6.99 -3.11 -3.21
N MET A 350 5.97 -3.96 -3.41
CA MET A 350 4.62 -3.87 -2.86
C MET A 350 3.75 -2.71 -3.36
N TYR A 351 4.17 -1.94 -4.37
CA TYR A 351 3.37 -0.87 -4.95
C TYR A 351 2.66 -1.36 -6.23
N PRO A 352 1.32 -1.30 -6.29
CA PRO A 352 0.60 -1.71 -7.49
C PRO A 352 0.91 -0.84 -8.72
N ASP A 353 1.19 -1.49 -9.85
CA ASP A 353 1.44 -0.91 -11.17
C ASP A 353 0.23 -0.97 -12.11
N VAL A 354 -0.77 -1.78 -11.77
CA VAL A 354 -2.02 -2.00 -12.51
C VAL A 354 -3.15 -2.36 -11.53
N TYR A 355 -4.37 -1.90 -11.82
CA TYR A 355 -5.52 -2.22 -10.98
C TYR A 355 -5.96 -3.67 -11.21
N VAL A 356 -5.84 -4.53 -10.20
CA VAL A 356 -6.27 -5.93 -10.27
C VAL A 356 -7.55 -6.15 -9.46
N GLY A 357 -8.52 -6.83 -10.07
CA GLY A 357 -9.67 -7.40 -9.38
C GLY A 357 -9.89 -8.86 -9.79
N ARG A 358 -10.47 -9.66 -8.91
CA ARG A 358 -10.82 -11.06 -9.19
C ARG A 358 -12.32 -11.31 -9.08
N LEU A 359 -12.87 -12.02 -10.07
CA LEU A 359 -14.15 -12.72 -9.97
C LEU A 359 -13.86 -14.21 -9.66
N PRO A 360 -13.89 -14.66 -8.39
CA PRO A 360 -13.49 -16.01 -7.98
C PRO A 360 -14.57 -17.06 -8.29
N CYS A 361 -15.07 -17.07 -9.52
CA CYS A 361 -16.15 -17.94 -9.96
C CYS A 361 -15.67 -19.38 -10.15
N ARG A 362 -16.43 -20.34 -9.60
CA ARG A 362 -16.11 -21.77 -9.62
C ARG A 362 -16.68 -22.48 -10.85
N ASN A 363 -17.60 -21.84 -11.55
CA ASN A 363 -18.26 -22.38 -12.73
C ASN A 363 -18.87 -21.24 -13.59
N THR A 364 -19.32 -21.58 -14.81
CA THR A 364 -19.88 -20.64 -15.78
C THR A 364 -21.16 -19.94 -15.29
N TYR A 365 -21.95 -20.59 -14.43
CA TYR A 365 -23.16 -19.98 -13.88
C TYR A 365 -22.81 -18.82 -12.92
N GLU A 366 -21.85 -19.03 -12.03
CA GLU A 366 -21.36 -17.97 -11.13
C GLU A 366 -20.77 -16.79 -11.91
N VAL A 367 -20.06 -17.04 -13.02
CA VAL A 367 -19.59 -15.97 -13.93
C VAL A 367 -20.79 -15.16 -14.45
N GLY A 368 -21.82 -15.84 -14.96
CA GLY A 368 -23.04 -15.18 -15.44
C GLY A 368 -23.71 -14.30 -14.38
N VAL A 369 -23.82 -14.80 -13.14
CA VAL A 369 -24.37 -14.04 -12.01
C VAL A 369 -23.53 -12.80 -11.68
N MET A 370 -22.19 -12.92 -11.67
CA MET A 370 -21.32 -11.77 -11.40
C MET A 370 -21.41 -10.72 -12.51
N VAL A 371 -21.38 -11.16 -13.77
CA VAL A 371 -21.54 -10.28 -14.95
C VAL A 371 -22.87 -9.53 -14.90
N GLU A 372 -23.97 -10.23 -14.62
CA GLU A 372 -25.29 -9.61 -14.50
C GLU A 372 -25.34 -8.57 -13.37
N LYS A 373 -24.75 -8.86 -12.21
CA LYS A 373 -24.68 -7.90 -11.09
C LYS A 373 -23.89 -6.64 -11.45
N ILE A 374 -22.74 -6.78 -12.10
CA ILE A 374 -21.91 -5.64 -12.52
C ILE A 374 -22.70 -4.76 -13.50
N ILE A 375 -23.25 -5.35 -14.55
CA ILE A 375 -24.04 -4.62 -15.56
C ILE A 375 -25.25 -3.96 -14.90
N THR A 376 -25.97 -4.66 -14.01
CA THR A 376 -27.13 -4.10 -13.32
C THR A 376 -26.74 -2.89 -12.47
N TYR A 377 -25.65 -2.99 -11.71
CA TYR A 377 -25.14 -1.88 -10.92
C TYR A 377 -24.82 -0.66 -11.78
N GLU A 378 -24.06 -0.83 -12.86
CA GLU A 378 -23.59 0.26 -13.72
C GLU A 378 -24.68 0.88 -14.60
N THR A 379 -25.77 0.15 -14.88
CA THR A 379 -26.87 0.62 -15.74
C THR A 379 -28.06 1.21 -14.99
N THR A 380 -28.42 0.64 -13.84
CA THR A 380 -29.73 0.94 -13.21
C THR A 380 -29.66 1.18 -11.71
N ALA A 381 -28.67 0.61 -11.03
CA ALA A 381 -28.59 0.61 -9.57
C ALA A 381 -27.69 1.74 -9.01
N SER A 382 -26.65 2.15 -9.75
CA SER A 382 -25.84 3.31 -9.40
C SER A 382 -26.69 4.59 -9.34
N GLY A 383 -26.48 5.41 -8.31
CA GLY A 383 -27.21 6.66 -8.10
C GLY A 383 -28.62 6.50 -7.54
N GLN A 384 -29.10 5.27 -7.29
CA GLN A 384 -30.36 5.03 -6.58
C GLN A 384 -30.25 5.49 -5.12
N SER A 385 -31.39 5.79 -4.47
CA SER A 385 -31.40 6.32 -3.10
C SER A 385 -30.66 5.42 -2.09
N TRP A 386 -30.77 4.10 -2.24
CA TRP A 386 -30.08 3.13 -1.37
C TRP A 386 -28.56 3.09 -1.58
N SER A 387 -28.05 3.54 -2.73
CA SER A 387 -26.60 3.53 -3.03
C SER A 387 -25.80 4.50 -2.16
N LYS A 388 -26.48 5.46 -1.52
CA LYS A 388 -25.91 6.40 -0.54
C LYS A 388 -26.18 5.98 0.92
N LYS A 389 -26.61 4.72 1.16
CA LYS A 389 -26.72 4.16 2.51
C LYS A 389 -25.45 3.36 2.85
N PHE A 390 -24.81 3.77 3.94
CA PHE A 390 -23.68 3.09 4.58
C PHE A 390 -24.21 2.25 5.74
N VAL A 391 -23.78 0.98 5.83
CA VAL A 391 -24.05 0.12 6.99
C VAL A 391 -22.72 -0.20 7.66
N GLY A 392 -22.54 0.25 8.90
CA GLY A 392 -21.36 -0.03 9.71
C GLY A 392 -21.67 -1.07 10.77
N VAL A 393 -21.03 -2.23 10.71
CA VAL A 393 -21.18 -3.32 11.68
C VAL A 393 -19.91 -3.42 12.52
N GLY A 394 -20.04 -3.30 13.84
CA GLY A 394 -18.87 -3.24 14.71
C GLY A 394 -19.15 -3.51 16.18
N GLY A 395 -18.10 -3.88 16.90
CA GLY A 395 -18.14 -4.09 18.34
C GLY A 395 -16.74 -4.11 18.95
N ASP A 396 -16.64 -4.71 20.12
CA ASP A 396 -15.37 -4.95 20.81
C ASP A 396 -14.66 -6.13 20.11
N THR A 397 -13.60 -5.81 19.36
CA THR A 397 -12.87 -6.81 18.57
C THR A 397 -11.86 -7.53 19.46
N TYR A 398 -11.28 -6.84 20.44
CA TYR A 398 -10.26 -7.39 21.33
C TYR A 398 -10.59 -7.08 22.79
N PRO A 399 -11.59 -7.78 23.38
CA PRO A 399 -12.03 -7.47 24.73
C PRO A 399 -10.88 -7.67 25.72
N ASP A 400 -10.35 -6.61 26.32
CA ASP A 400 -9.37 -6.74 27.40
C ASP A 400 -10.11 -6.99 28.73
N GLN A 401 -9.65 -7.96 29.55
CA GLN A 401 -10.26 -8.19 30.86
C GLN A 401 -10.11 -6.95 31.75
N GLY A 402 -11.16 -6.12 31.81
CA GLY A 402 -11.27 -4.96 32.68
C GLY A 402 -11.37 -3.60 31.99
N ASP A 403 -11.23 -3.52 30.67
CA ASP A 403 -11.45 -2.27 29.93
C ASP A 403 -12.56 -2.44 28.87
N LEU A 404 -13.82 -2.27 29.32
CA LEU A 404 -15.02 -2.29 28.46
C LEU A 404 -15.24 -0.96 27.71
N SER A 405 -14.25 -0.07 27.66
CA SER A 405 -14.44 1.30 27.18
C SER A 405 -14.01 1.54 25.72
N TYR A 406 -13.38 0.55 25.09
CA TYR A 406 -12.85 0.68 23.73
C TYR A 406 -13.46 -0.37 22.79
N TYR A 407 -14.22 0.08 21.80
CA TYR A 407 -14.86 -0.76 20.78
C TYR A 407 -14.22 -0.46 19.42
N GLU A 408 -13.15 -1.17 19.07
CA GLU A 408 -12.34 -0.89 17.88
C GLU A 408 -13.18 -0.94 16.60
N GLY A 409 -14.07 -1.92 16.49
CA GLY A 409 -14.90 -2.09 15.31
C GLY A 409 -15.90 -0.95 15.11
N GLU A 410 -16.42 -0.40 16.21
CA GLU A 410 -17.31 0.77 16.16
C GLU A 410 -16.53 2.01 15.70
N ARG A 411 -15.29 2.19 16.18
CA ARG A 411 -14.42 3.31 15.76
C ARG A 411 -13.98 3.19 14.30
N ALA A 412 -13.63 2.00 13.84
CA ALA A 412 -13.26 1.78 12.45
C ALA A 412 -14.42 2.07 11.50
N THR A 413 -15.64 1.64 11.85
CA THR A 413 -16.84 1.94 11.04
C THR A 413 -17.24 3.40 11.08
N GLU A 414 -17.16 4.07 12.23
CA GLU A 414 -17.35 5.52 12.37
C GLU A 414 -16.33 6.31 11.53
N ALA A 415 -15.04 5.96 11.62
CA ALA A 415 -13.98 6.60 10.87
C ALA A 415 -14.18 6.44 9.35
N ALA A 416 -14.52 5.23 8.89
CA ALA A 416 -14.82 4.98 7.48
C ALA A 416 -15.99 5.86 6.97
N PHE A 417 -17.06 5.97 7.77
CA PHE A 417 -18.19 6.83 7.41
C PHE A 417 -17.82 8.31 7.32
N ASN A 418 -16.90 8.80 8.16
CA ASN A 418 -16.47 10.21 8.13
C ASN A 418 -15.75 10.60 6.83
N TYR A 419 -15.28 9.64 6.03
CA TYR A 419 -14.75 9.88 4.68
C TYR A 419 -15.83 9.91 3.58
N LEU A 420 -17.08 9.53 3.90
CA LEU A 420 -18.14 9.34 2.92
C LEU A 420 -19.10 10.53 2.84
N ASP A 421 -18.80 11.45 1.91
CA ASP A 421 -19.65 12.63 1.68
C ASP A 421 -21.03 12.29 1.09
N GLY A 422 -22.06 12.80 1.76
CA GLY A 422 -23.46 12.69 1.33
C GLY A 422 -24.06 11.30 1.54
N PHE A 423 -23.44 10.43 2.34
CA PHE A 423 -24.00 9.16 2.76
C PHE A 423 -24.87 9.30 4.02
N GLN A 424 -25.84 8.40 4.18
CA GLN A 424 -26.57 8.17 5.42
C GLN A 424 -26.06 6.88 6.05
N ALA A 425 -25.79 6.89 7.36
CA ALA A 425 -25.30 5.71 8.08
C ALA A 425 -26.41 5.01 8.85
N GLU A 426 -26.36 3.67 8.85
CA GLU A 426 -26.96 2.80 9.83
C GLU A 426 -25.85 2.03 10.54
N PHE A 427 -25.68 2.28 11.85
CA PHE A 427 -24.66 1.61 12.65
C PHE A 427 -25.28 0.47 13.45
N LEU A 428 -24.86 -0.76 13.13
CA LEU A 428 -25.17 -1.98 13.87
C LEU A 428 -24.04 -2.23 14.86
N TRP A 429 -24.14 -1.57 16.01
CA TRP A 429 -23.13 -1.60 17.06
C TRP A 429 -23.55 -2.45 18.26
N THR A 430 -22.60 -3.20 18.81
CA THR A 430 -22.83 -4.02 19.99
C THR A 430 -23.07 -3.16 21.24
N SER A 431 -22.35 -2.03 21.37
CA SER A 431 -22.45 -1.14 22.54
C SER A 431 -23.83 -0.49 22.69
N THR A 432 -24.52 -0.30 21.57
CA THR A 432 -25.87 0.29 21.52
C THR A 432 -26.98 -0.76 21.59
N GLY A 433 -26.63 -2.05 21.45
CA GLY A 433 -27.60 -3.15 21.33
C GLY A 433 -28.30 -3.19 19.97
N ALA A 434 -27.80 -2.47 18.96
CA ALA A 434 -28.33 -2.51 17.59
C ALA A 434 -27.89 -3.77 16.83
N LEU A 435 -26.77 -4.38 17.22
CA LEU A 435 -26.33 -5.67 16.71
C LEU A 435 -26.57 -6.76 17.76
N THR A 436 -27.55 -7.62 17.52
CA THR A 436 -27.91 -8.74 18.41
C THR A 436 -27.79 -10.10 17.72
N SER A 437 -27.94 -10.14 16.40
CA SER A 437 -27.87 -11.36 15.59
C SER A 437 -27.52 -11.08 14.13
N ALA A 438 -27.27 -12.13 13.35
CA ALA A 438 -27.07 -12.02 11.91
C ALA A 438 -28.30 -11.47 11.16
N ASP A 439 -29.51 -11.64 11.73
CA ASP A 439 -30.74 -11.15 11.11
C ASP A 439 -30.77 -9.61 11.02
N ASP A 440 -30.16 -8.92 11.98
CA ASP A 440 -30.05 -7.44 11.98
C ASP A 440 -29.24 -6.98 10.77
N ILE A 441 -28.13 -7.67 10.47
CA ILE A 441 -27.28 -7.39 9.31
C ILE A 441 -28.01 -7.70 8.01
N ILE A 442 -28.65 -8.88 7.92
CA ILE A 442 -29.42 -9.29 6.74
C ILE A 442 -30.54 -8.30 6.46
N GLN A 443 -31.24 -7.83 7.49
CA GLN A 443 -32.28 -6.82 7.35
C GLN A 443 -31.72 -5.51 6.81
N ALA A 444 -30.66 -4.97 7.41
CA ALA A 444 -30.06 -3.70 6.99
C ALA A 444 -29.59 -3.74 5.52
N ILE A 445 -29.04 -4.88 5.07
CA ILE A 445 -28.67 -5.10 3.67
C ILE A 445 -29.90 -5.16 2.76
N ASN A 446 -30.95 -5.90 3.16
CA ASN A 446 -32.18 -6.06 2.36
C ASN A 446 -32.98 -4.76 2.20
N GLU A 447 -32.85 -3.81 3.13
CA GLU A 447 -33.41 -2.46 3.01
C GLU A 447 -32.70 -1.60 1.95
N GLY A 448 -31.54 -2.08 1.46
CA GLY A 448 -30.71 -1.43 0.46
C GLY A 448 -29.46 -0.83 1.11
N CYS A 449 -28.29 -1.34 0.72
CA CYS A 449 -27.00 -0.93 1.26
C CYS A 449 -26.03 -0.67 0.10
N GLY A 450 -25.56 0.58 -0.01
CA GLY A 450 -24.59 0.98 -1.04
C GLY A 450 -23.14 0.70 -0.63
N PHE A 451 -22.86 0.78 0.67
CA PHE A 451 -21.56 0.48 1.25
C PHE A 451 -21.73 -0.26 2.58
N LEU A 452 -21.15 -1.45 2.69
CA LEU A 452 -21.15 -2.25 3.92
C LEU A 452 -19.72 -2.32 4.46
N HIS A 453 -19.52 -1.88 5.71
CA HIS A 453 -18.27 -2.05 6.43
C HIS A 453 -18.50 -2.94 7.64
N PHE A 454 -17.90 -4.13 7.63
CA PHE A 454 -17.87 -5.02 8.79
C PHE A 454 -16.49 -4.94 9.43
N SER A 455 -16.41 -4.51 10.69
CA SER A 455 -15.17 -4.49 11.46
C SER A 455 -15.28 -5.40 12.67
N GLY A 456 -14.61 -6.54 12.59
CA GLY A 456 -14.61 -7.58 13.61
C GLY A 456 -13.95 -8.85 13.08
N HIS A 457 -14.18 -9.98 13.75
CA HIS A 457 -13.61 -11.26 13.36
C HIS A 457 -14.32 -11.88 12.16
N GLY A 458 -13.57 -12.62 11.35
CA GLY A 458 -14.06 -13.39 10.20
C GLY A 458 -13.52 -14.82 10.22
N ASN A 459 -14.26 -15.74 9.62
CA ASN A 459 -13.79 -17.11 9.36
C ASN A 459 -14.25 -17.51 7.96
N PRO A 460 -13.37 -18.13 7.14
CA PRO A 460 -13.68 -18.51 5.76
C PRO A 460 -14.80 -19.57 5.62
N MET A 461 -15.23 -20.18 6.72
CA MET A 461 -16.23 -21.25 6.81
C MET A 461 -17.52 -20.85 7.55
N SER A 462 -17.66 -19.59 7.96
CA SER A 462 -18.83 -19.07 8.72
C SER A 462 -20.13 -19.08 7.93
#